data_AF-A0A4S3JJA8-F1
#
_entry.id   AF-A0A4S3JJA8-F1
#
_cell.length_a   1.000
_cell.length_b   1.000
_cell.length_c   1.000
_cell.angle_alpha   90.00
_cell.angle_beta   90.00
_cell.angle_gamma   90.00
#
_symmetry.space_group_name_H-M   'P 1'
#
loop_
_entity.id
_entity.type
_entity.pdbx_description
1 polymer ?
#
loop_
_entity_poly.entity_id
_entity_poly.type
_entity_poly.pdbx_seq_one_letter_code
_entity_poly.pdbx_strand_id
1 'polypeptide(L)'
;MIYSVPGSLIVFFLAVYTFRVFLSRHEPPLAPLPPGPKPWPIIGNLIDLPRPPTLAYEHFAKFKNLYGMVDSSYGPSPISSITIFSQTFIVLNSHRLAVELLGKRSAKYSSRPHLEFAKELVGWKSFLLFLPHNDAFRAQRKAISREIGSKAAVGRFNNIQNVEVGRFLLRALKDPDGLLHHFRKLGYGYIIEPHEDDPLVDLADTTLEQFSLTTLPGAWLVDVIPILKYLPAWFPGAEFKKTAKVWRESLTAFLNKPYKFVKRQMNEMNYEPSFTSNLLRSGHVEPGSEEESVIKWSAAGLYAGGAETV
;
A
#
# COMPACT_ATOMS: atom_id res chain seq x y z
N MET A 1 -38.59 33.81 -2.78
CA MET A 1 -37.50 34.72 -2.37
C MET A 1 -36.19 33.94 -2.47
N ILE A 2 -35.28 34.44 -3.30
CA ILE A 2 -34.06 33.76 -3.73
C ILE A 2 -33.03 33.86 -2.61
N TYR A 3 -32.53 32.72 -2.12
CA TYR A 3 -31.45 32.69 -1.13
C TYR A 3 -30.19 33.29 -1.78
N SER A 4 -29.82 34.51 -1.37
CA SER A 4 -28.58 35.14 -1.78
C SER A 4 -27.41 34.31 -1.27
N VAL A 5 -26.68 33.67 -2.18
CA VAL A 5 -25.42 32.99 -1.84
C VAL A 5 -24.47 34.04 -1.26
N PRO A 6 -23.99 33.91 -0.01
CA PRO A 6 -23.07 34.87 0.59
C PRO A 6 -21.87 35.09 -0.32
N GLY A 7 -21.54 36.35 -0.64
CA GLY A 7 -20.42 36.69 -1.54
C GLY A 7 -19.08 36.10 -1.11
N SER A 8 -18.92 35.79 0.18
CA SER A 8 -17.76 35.07 0.73
C SER A 8 -17.60 33.64 0.16
N LEU A 9 -18.70 32.93 -0.13
CA LEU A 9 -18.64 31.62 -0.76
C LEU A 9 -18.18 31.74 -2.22
N ILE A 10 -18.66 32.75 -2.95
CA ILE A 10 -18.27 32.99 -4.33
C ILE A 10 -16.77 33.30 -4.42
N VAL A 11 -16.26 34.16 -3.54
CA VAL A 11 -14.82 34.48 -3.46
C VAL A 11 -14.00 33.25 -3.06
N PHE A 12 -14.49 32.43 -2.13
CA PHE A 12 -13.83 31.19 -1.74
C PHE A 12 -13.75 30.20 -2.91
N PHE A 13 -14.85 29.96 -3.63
CA PHE A 13 -14.85 29.07 -4.80
C PHE A 13 -13.99 29.62 -5.95
N LEU A 14 -13.97 30.94 -6.16
CA LEU A 14 -13.08 31.59 -7.13
C LEU A 14 -11.62 31.46 -6.73
N ALA A 15 -11.27 31.65 -5.45
CA ALA A 15 -9.91 31.47 -4.95
C ALA A 15 -9.46 30.00 -5.06
N VAL A 16 -10.33 29.04 -4.73
CA VAL A 16 -10.07 27.60 -4.93
C VAL A 16 -9.90 27.27 -6.42
N TYR A 17 -10.71 27.87 -7.30
CA TYR A 17 -10.63 27.67 -8.74
C TYR A 17 -9.33 28.25 -9.33
N THR A 18 -8.96 29.48 -8.97
CA THR A 18 -7.72 30.12 -9.46
C THR A 18 -6.48 29.45 -8.89
N PHE A 19 -6.49 29.08 -7.60
CA PHE A 19 -5.44 28.28 -6.98
C PHE A 19 -5.30 26.91 -7.66
N ARG A 20 -6.41 26.30 -8.09
CA ARG A 20 -6.38 25.08 -8.91
C ARG A 20 -5.79 25.33 -10.28
N VAL A 21 -6.20 26.36 -11.03
CA VAL A 21 -5.61 26.67 -12.35
C VAL A 21 -4.09 26.89 -12.22
N PHE A 22 -3.67 27.51 -11.12
CA PHE A 22 -2.26 27.70 -10.80
C PHE A 22 -1.53 26.38 -10.48
N LEU A 23 -2.10 25.50 -9.64
CA LEU A 23 -1.53 24.19 -9.30
C LEU A 23 -1.66 23.13 -10.41
N SER A 24 -2.66 23.28 -11.28
CA SER A 24 -2.97 22.39 -12.41
C SER A 24 -2.25 22.80 -13.68
N ARG A 25 -1.21 23.65 -13.57
CA ARG A 25 -0.17 23.84 -14.60
C ARG A 25 0.68 22.58 -14.75
N HIS A 26 0.02 21.45 -14.97
CA HIS A 26 0.62 20.31 -15.63
C HIS A 26 0.48 20.53 -17.13
N GLU A 27 1.51 20.17 -17.89
CA GLU A 27 1.43 20.21 -19.34
C GLU A 27 0.16 19.45 -19.78
N PRO A 28 -0.65 20.03 -20.70
CA PRO A 28 -1.79 19.30 -21.24
C PRO A 28 -1.28 17.98 -21.81
N PRO A 29 -1.99 16.86 -21.59
CA PRO A 29 -1.51 15.57 -22.05
C PRO A 29 -1.30 15.63 -23.56
N LEU A 30 -0.13 15.18 -24.02
CA LEU A 30 0.25 15.18 -25.45
C LEU A 30 -0.74 14.43 -26.36
N ALA A 31 -1.61 13.60 -25.77
CA ALA A 31 -2.67 12.86 -26.44
C ALA A 31 -3.95 12.88 -25.59
N PRO A 32 -5.14 12.78 -26.23
CA PRO A 32 -6.39 12.63 -25.50
C PRO A 32 -6.36 11.40 -24.60
N LEU A 33 -6.97 11.52 -23.41
CA LEU A 33 -7.10 10.41 -22.48
C LEU A 33 -8.02 9.32 -23.04
N PRO A 34 -7.83 8.05 -22.63
CA PRO A 34 -8.78 6.97 -22.94
C PRO A 34 -10.20 7.32 -22.49
N PRO A 35 -11.24 6.74 -23.14
CA PRO A 35 -12.64 7.05 -22.82
C PRO A 35 -13.00 6.69 -21.37
N GLY A 36 -14.00 7.37 -20.82
CA GLY A 36 -14.43 7.18 -19.44
C GLY A 36 -15.64 8.05 -19.07
N PRO A 37 -16.17 7.92 -17.83
CA PRO A 37 -17.23 8.78 -17.34
C PRO A 37 -16.77 10.24 -17.34
N LYS A 38 -17.67 11.15 -17.74
CA LYS A 38 -17.35 12.58 -17.77
C LYS A 38 -17.05 13.09 -16.35
N PRO A 39 -15.86 13.65 -16.09
CA PRO A 39 -15.49 14.11 -14.76
C PRO A 39 -16.32 15.33 -14.33
N TRP A 40 -16.70 15.38 -13.05
CA TRP A 40 -17.31 16.55 -12.45
C TRP A 40 -16.26 17.64 -12.19
N PRO A 41 -16.67 18.93 -12.16
CA PRO A 41 -15.80 20.01 -11.73
C PRO A 41 -15.20 19.71 -10.34
N ILE A 42 -13.91 20.01 -10.18
CA ILE A 42 -13.13 19.90 -8.92
C ILE A 42 -12.88 18.45 -8.45
N ILE A 43 -13.92 17.64 -8.23
CA ILE A 43 -13.81 16.29 -7.67
C ILE A 43 -13.51 15.20 -8.72
N GLY A 44 -13.74 15.49 -9.99
CA GLY A 44 -13.59 14.53 -11.08
C GLY A 44 -14.63 13.42 -10.99
N ASN A 45 -14.19 12.17 -11.02
CA ASN A 45 -14.98 10.94 -11.01
C ASN A 45 -15.06 10.31 -9.61
N LEU A 46 -14.87 11.10 -8.55
CA LEU A 46 -14.95 10.59 -7.17
C LEU A 46 -16.30 9.92 -6.89
N ILE A 47 -17.39 10.44 -7.46
CA ILE A 47 -18.73 9.86 -7.31
C ILE A 47 -18.94 8.59 -8.13
N ASP A 48 -18.08 8.36 -9.13
CA ASP A 48 -18.10 7.17 -9.98
C ASP A 48 -17.32 6.02 -9.34
N LEU A 49 -16.69 6.21 -8.17
CA LEU A 49 -16.03 5.13 -7.44
C LEU A 49 -17.05 4.12 -6.87
N PRO A 50 -16.65 2.84 -6.77
CA PRO A 50 -17.46 1.82 -6.11
C PRO A 50 -17.71 2.22 -4.64
N ARG A 51 -18.97 2.06 -4.21
CA ARG A 51 -19.35 2.19 -2.80
C ARG A 51 -19.55 0.80 -2.20
N PRO A 52 -19.24 0.59 -0.90
CA PRO A 52 -19.58 -0.66 -0.22
C PRO A 52 -21.07 -1.00 -0.42
N PRO A 53 -21.42 -2.28 -0.68
CA PRO A 53 -20.56 -3.47 -0.66
C PRO A 53 -19.92 -3.82 -2.01
N THR A 54 -19.99 -2.94 -3.02
CA THR A 54 -19.51 -3.26 -4.37
C THR A 54 -17.99 -3.37 -4.38
N LEU A 55 -17.47 -4.50 -4.91
CA LEU A 55 -16.04 -4.73 -5.05
C LEU A 55 -15.46 -3.91 -6.19
N ALA A 56 -14.31 -3.29 -5.95
CA ALA A 56 -13.72 -2.34 -6.91
C ALA A 56 -13.38 -2.98 -8.26
N TYR A 57 -12.87 -4.22 -8.27
CA TYR A 57 -12.55 -4.92 -9.50
C TYR A 57 -13.80 -5.21 -10.33
N GLU A 58 -14.94 -5.54 -9.70
CA GLU A 58 -16.21 -5.78 -10.41
C GLU A 58 -16.76 -4.50 -11.01
N HIS A 59 -16.65 -3.40 -10.28
CA HIS A 59 -17.04 -2.09 -10.76
C HIS A 59 -16.21 -1.69 -12.00
N PHE A 60 -14.89 -1.78 -11.94
CA PHE A 60 -14.01 -1.41 -13.05
C PHE A 60 -14.03 -2.41 -14.21
N ALA A 61 -14.40 -3.67 -13.99
CA ALA A 61 -14.62 -4.64 -15.07
C ALA A 61 -15.77 -4.19 -15.99
N LYS A 62 -16.82 -3.54 -15.45
CA LYS A 62 -17.95 -3.02 -16.26
C LYS A 62 -17.51 -1.93 -17.23
N PHE A 63 -16.42 -1.21 -16.94
CA PHE A 63 -15.91 -0.13 -17.80
C PHE A 63 -15.49 -0.66 -19.18
N LYS A 64 -15.09 -1.94 -19.26
CA LYS A 64 -14.81 -2.62 -20.53
C LYS A 64 -15.98 -2.49 -21.50
N ASN A 65 -17.20 -2.71 -21.02
CA ASN A 65 -18.41 -2.68 -21.86
C ASN A 65 -18.91 -1.25 -22.06
N LEU A 66 -18.83 -0.41 -21.02
CA LEU A 66 -19.37 0.95 -21.04
C LEU A 66 -18.53 1.92 -21.89
N TYR A 67 -17.21 1.82 -21.83
CA TYR A 67 -16.29 2.78 -22.45
C TYR A 67 -15.40 2.13 -23.51
N GLY A 68 -15.33 0.80 -23.56
CA GLY A 68 -14.46 0.11 -24.49
C GLY A 68 -14.94 0.02 -25.93
N MET A 69 -16.08 0.64 -26.28
CA MET A 69 -16.64 0.60 -27.64
C MET A 69 -16.56 1.93 -28.41
N VAL A 70 -15.92 2.96 -27.84
CA VAL A 70 -16.15 4.35 -28.27
C VAL A 70 -15.22 4.83 -29.41
N ASP A 71 -14.30 4.00 -29.91
CA ASP A 71 -13.51 4.35 -31.11
C ASP A 71 -13.78 3.37 -32.27
N SER A 72 -14.68 3.77 -33.18
CA SER A 72 -15.02 2.99 -34.38
C SER A 72 -13.90 3.03 -35.44
N SER A 73 -12.83 3.80 -35.24
CA SER A 73 -11.69 3.89 -36.17
C SER A 73 -10.58 2.88 -35.85
N TYR A 74 -10.56 2.31 -34.63
CA TYR A 74 -9.52 1.37 -34.16
C TYR A 74 -10.03 0.09 -33.49
N GLY A 75 -11.35 -0.09 -33.36
CA GLY A 75 -11.96 -1.27 -32.72
C GLY A 75 -12.13 -1.11 -31.20
N PRO A 76 -12.63 -2.14 -30.50
CA PRO A 76 -12.94 -2.03 -29.08
C PRO A 76 -11.68 -1.72 -28.23
N SER A 77 -11.65 -0.55 -27.59
CA SER A 77 -10.57 -0.11 -26.71
C SER A 77 -10.68 -0.79 -25.34
N PRO A 78 -9.73 -1.65 -24.92
CA PRO A 78 -9.79 -2.26 -23.59
C PRO A 78 -9.28 -1.34 -22.48
N ILE A 79 -9.13 -0.04 -22.76
CA ILE A 79 -8.57 0.95 -21.84
C ILE A 79 -9.62 2.00 -21.56
N SER A 80 -9.79 2.34 -20.29
CA SER A 80 -10.62 3.47 -19.87
C SER A 80 -9.86 4.35 -18.88
N SER A 81 -10.35 5.57 -18.65
CA SER A 81 -9.76 6.47 -17.68
C SER A 81 -10.79 7.08 -16.74
N ILE A 82 -10.36 7.37 -15.52
CA ILE A 82 -11.08 8.23 -14.58
C ILE A 82 -10.10 9.23 -13.99
N THR A 83 -10.58 10.40 -13.60
CA THR A 83 -9.78 11.41 -12.91
C THR A 83 -10.38 11.66 -11.55
N ILE A 84 -9.64 11.46 -10.47
CA ILE A 84 -10.08 11.79 -9.11
C ILE A 84 -9.26 12.98 -8.66
N PHE A 85 -9.91 14.11 -8.42
CA PHE A 85 -9.26 15.40 -8.21
C PHE A 85 -8.25 15.78 -9.33
N SER A 86 -6.95 15.66 -9.06
CA SER A 86 -5.84 15.92 -10.01
C SER A 86 -5.15 14.64 -10.49
N GLN A 87 -5.59 13.47 -10.04
CA GLN A 87 -4.97 12.19 -10.35
C GLN A 87 -5.75 11.43 -11.41
N THR A 88 -5.09 11.07 -12.50
CA THR A 88 -5.68 10.27 -13.59
C THR A 88 -5.34 8.81 -13.41
N PHE A 89 -6.36 7.96 -13.38
CA PHE A 89 -6.25 6.51 -13.30
C PHE A 89 -6.58 5.91 -14.66
N ILE A 90 -5.71 5.01 -15.13
CA ILE A 90 -5.91 4.27 -16.37
C ILE A 90 -6.28 2.83 -16.00
N VAL A 91 -7.48 2.42 -16.41
CA VAL A 91 -8.04 1.09 -16.14
C VAL A 91 -7.80 0.21 -17.36
N LEU A 92 -7.08 -0.90 -17.15
CA LEU A 92 -6.74 -1.87 -18.20
C LEU A 92 -7.64 -3.11 -18.09
N ASN A 93 -8.55 -3.28 -19.06
CA ASN A 93 -9.47 -4.41 -19.14
C ASN A 93 -9.07 -5.45 -20.22
N SER A 94 -7.77 -5.50 -20.59
CA SER A 94 -7.21 -6.49 -21.51
C SER A 94 -5.93 -7.11 -20.96
N HIS A 95 -5.89 -8.43 -20.94
CA HIS A 95 -4.71 -9.22 -20.59
C HIS A 95 -3.50 -8.85 -21.48
N ARG A 96 -3.71 -8.76 -22.80
CA ARG A 96 -2.64 -8.41 -23.75
C ARG A 96 -2.00 -7.06 -23.41
N LEU A 97 -2.82 -6.06 -23.09
CA LEU A 97 -2.34 -4.72 -22.72
C LEU A 97 -1.67 -4.71 -21.36
N ALA A 98 -2.22 -5.43 -20.37
CA ALA A 98 -1.59 -5.57 -19.07
C ALA A 98 -0.17 -6.18 -19.18
N VAL A 99 0.00 -7.26 -19.97
CA VAL A 99 1.32 -7.88 -20.20
C VAL A 99 2.26 -6.95 -20.96
N GLU A 100 1.77 -6.26 -21.98
CA GLU A 100 2.57 -5.32 -22.77
C GLU A 100 3.05 -4.12 -21.94
N LEU A 101 2.15 -3.48 -21.17
CA LEU A 101 2.44 -2.28 -20.40
C LEU A 101 3.16 -2.60 -19.09
N LEU A 102 2.62 -3.52 -18.28
CA LEU A 102 3.13 -3.80 -16.93
C LEU A 102 4.26 -4.82 -16.92
N GLY A 103 4.35 -5.68 -17.94
CA GLY A 103 5.43 -6.66 -18.10
C GLY A 103 6.56 -6.12 -18.95
N LYS A 104 6.36 -6.08 -20.28
CA LYS A 104 7.41 -5.77 -21.26
C LYS A 104 7.91 -4.33 -21.16
N ARG A 105 7.02 -3.37 -20.87
CA ARG A 105 7.35 -1.95 -20.72
C ARG A 105 7.41 -1.49 -19.25
N SER A 106 7.64 -2.43 -18.33
CA SER A 106 7.69 -2.17 -16.89
C SER A 106 8.66 -1.03 -16.52
N ALA A 107 9.80 -0.89 -17.20
CA ALA A 107 10.72 0.22 -16.95
C ALA A 107 10.06 1.62 -17.07
N LYS A 108 9.02 1.76 -17.92
CA LYS A 108 8.26 3.00 -18.10
C LYS A 108 7.10 3.13 -17.11
N TYR A 109 6.45 2.02 -16.75
CA TYR A 109 5.18 2.01 -16.01
C TYR A 109 5.27 1.45 -14.58
N SER A 110 6.47 1.10 -14.10
CA SER A 110 6.69 0.53 -12.76
C SER A 110 6.82 1.55 -11.64
N SER A 111 6.76 2.85 -11.95
CA SER A 111 6.75 3.89 -10.92
C SER A 111 5.48 3.80 -10.06
N ARG A 112 5.51 4.43 -8.89
CA ARG A 112 4.41 4.43 -7.91
C ARG A 112 3.83 5.83 -7.76
N PRO A 113 2.51 5.99 -7.60
CA PRO A 113 1.92 7.29 -7.33
C PRO A 113 2.50 7.87 -6.05
N HIS A 114 2.67 9.19 -6.02
CA HIS A 114 3.12 9.89 -4.82
C HIS A 114 1.93 10.14 -3.90
N LEU A 115 1.86 9.38 -2.80
CA LEU A 115 0.90 9.58 -1.72
C LEU A 115 1.61 10.32 -0.58
N GLU A 116 1.35 11.62 -0.45
CA GLU A 116 2.00 12.51 0.51
C GLU A 116 1.66 12.08 1.95
N PHE A 117 0.41 11.69 2.22
CA PHE A 117 0.00 11.21 3.53
C PHE A 117 0.74 9.94 3.95
N ALA A 118 0.69 8.90 3.11
CA ALA A 118 1.33 7.62 3.40
C ALA A 118 2.86 7.75 3.48
N LYS A 119 3.49 8.39 2.49
CA LYS A 119 4.95 8.41 2.35
C LYS A 119 5.62 9.39 3.30
N GLU A 120 5.14 10.63 3.34
CA GLU A 120 5.82 11.74 4.02
C GLU A 120 5.30 11.98 5.43
N LEU A 121 3.99 11.84 5.67
CA LEU A 121 3.40 12.10 6.99
C LEU A 121 3.41 10.88 7.91
N VAL A 122 3.11 9.67 7.38
CA VAL A 122 3.20 8.43 8.17
C VAL A 122 4.63 7.89 8.14
N GLY A 123 5.27 7.85 6.97
CA GLY A 123 6.68 7.44 6.82
C GLY A 123 6.89 6.16 6.03
N TRP A 124 5.89 5.71 5.27
CA TRP A 124 6.00 4.50 4.45
C TRP A 124 6.91 4.63 3.23
N LYS A 125 7.59 5.78 3.02
CA LYS A 125 8.39 6.05 1.81
C LYS A 125 9.44 4.98 1.45
N SER A 126 9.96 4.26 2.44
CA SER A 126 10.98 3.22 2.28
C SER A 126 10.39 1.80 2.22
N PHE A 127 9.07 1.68 2.29
CA PHE A 127 8.37 0.42 2.10
C PHE A 127 8.46 -0.04 0.65
N LEU A 128 8.67 -1.33 0.45
CA LEU A 128 8.92 -1.91 -0.87
C LEU A 128 7.86 -1.53 -1.91
N LEU A 129 6.59 -1.40 -1.51
CA LEU A 129 5.49 -1.03 -2.40
C LEU A 129 5.54 0.42 -2.89
N PHE A 130 6.24 1.32 -2.19
CA PHE A 130 6.35 2.74 -2.54
C PHE A 130 7.68 3.14 -3.17
N LEU A 131 8.67 2.25 -3.16
CA LEU A 131 9.97 2.52 -3.75
C LEU A 131 9.89 2.53 -5.28
N PRO A 132 10.45 3.56 -5.95
CA PRO A 132 10.67 3.50 -7.38
C PRO A 132 11.77 2.46 -7.71
N HIS A 133 11.97 2.16 -8.99
CA HIS A 133 13.01 1.22 -9.42
C HIS A 133 14.44 1.80 -9.26
N ASN A 134 14.90 1.95 -8.03
CA ASN A 134 16.20 2.49 -7.64
C ASN A 134 17.03 1.46 -6.85
N ASP A 135 18.20 1.88 -6.33
CA ASP A 135 19.08 1.00 -5.55
C ASP A 135 18.43 0.45 -4.28
N ALA A 136 17.67 1.27 -3.56
CA ALA A 136 16.93 0.81 -2.37
C ALA A 136 15.92 -0.30 -2.71
N PHE A 137 15.16 -0.16 -3.80
CA PHE A 137 14.25 -1.20 -4.28
C PHE A 137 15.00 -2.48 -4.63
N ARG A 138 16.12 -2.36 -5.37
CA ARG A 138 16.96 -3.51 -5.74
C ARG A 138 17.55 -4.19 -4.51
N ALA A 139 18.01 -3.44 -3.52
CA ALA A 139 18.58 -3.97 -2.28
C ALA A 139 17.54 -4.76 -1.47
N GLN A 140 16.34 -4.20 -1.26
CA GLN A 140 15.26 -4.90 -0.56
C GLN A 140 14.79 -6.14 -1.32
N ARG A 141 14.61 -6.06 -2.65
CA ARG A 141 14.26 -7.23 -3.48
C ARG A 141 15.33 -8.30 -3.41
N LYS A 142 16.61 -7.92 -3.45
CA LYS A 142 17.74 -8.86 -3.34
C LYS A 142 17.74 -9.55 -1.97
N ALA A 143 17.47 -8.83 -0.88
CA ALA A 143 17.34 -9.43 0.45
C ALA A 143 16.20 -10.46 0.50
N ILE A 144 15.02 -10.11 -0.02
CA ILE A 144 13.87 -11.03 -0.11
C ILE A 144 14.20 -12.26 -0.97
N SER A 145 14.74 -12.05 -2.17
CA SER A 145 15.05 -13.13 -3.10
C SER A 145 16.16 -14.07 -2.61
N ARG A 146 17.06 -13.62 -1.72
CA ARG A 146 18.06 -14.51 -1.10
C ARG A 146 17.42 -15.57 -0.21
N GLU A 147 16.38 -15.21 0.53
CA GLU A 147 15.72 -16.12 1.48
C GLU A 147 14.58 -16.91 0.83
N ILE A 148 13.83 -16.33 -0.11
CA ILE A 148 12.65 -16.99 -0.70
C ILE A 148 12.62 -17.02 -2.24
N GLY A 149 13.71 -16.66 -2.91
CA GLY A 149 13.74 -16.58 -4.39
C GLY A 149 14.01 -17.91 -5.11
N SER A 150 14.28 -18.99 -4.37
CA SER A 150 14.50 -20.32 -4.96
C SER A 150 13.88 -21.41 -4.10
N LYS A 151 13.57 -22.56 -4.72
CA LYS A 151 13.05 -23.74 -4.00
C LYS A 151 13.98 -24.19 -2.87
N ALA A 152 15.29 -24.14 -3.10
CA ALA A 152 16.28 -24.51 -2.09
C ALA A 152 16.33 -23.54 -0.90
N ALA A 153 16.15 -22.24 -1.15
CA ALA A 153 16.11 -21.24 -0.10
C ALA A 153 14.82 -21.36 0.73
N VAL A 154 13.66 -21.42 0.07
CA VAL A 154 12.36 -21.59 0.72
C VAL A 154 12.26 -22.91 1.48
N GLY A 155 12.84 -24.00 0.94
CA GLY A 155 12.77 -25.33 1.53
C GLY A 155 13.32 -25.43 2.96
N ARG A 156 14.16 -24.47 3.38
CA ARG A 156 14.68 -24.38 4.75
C ARG A 156 13.58 -24.10 5.78
N PHE A 157 12.46 -23.49 5.35
CA PHE A 157 11.31 -23.17 6.21
C PHE A 157 10.26 -24.28 6.24
N ASN A 158 10.42 -25.37 5.47
CA ASN A 158 9.44 -26.47 5.39
C ASN A 158 9.14 -27.08 6.77
N ASN A 159 10.14 -27.20 7.63
CA ASN A 159 9.95 -27.77 8.97
C ASN A 159 9.00 -26.91 9.81
N ILE A 160 9.22 -25.59 9.82
CA ILE A 160 8.37 -24.64 10.55
C ILE A 160 6.94 -24.65 9.97
N GLN A 161 6.82 -24.67 8.64
CA GLN A 161 5.51 -24.77 7.98
C GLN A 161 4.77 -26.06 8.37
N ASN A 162 5.44 -27.21 8.38
CA ASN A 162 4.83 -28.48 8.77
C ASN A 162 4.35 -28.47 10.22
N VAL A 163 5.13 -27.88 11.13
CA VAL A 163 4.73 -27.72 12.54
C VAL A 163 3.49 -26.82 12.66
N GLU A 164 3.46 -25.69 11.98
CA GLU A 164 2.29 -24.79 12.02
C GLU A 164 1.06 -25.40 11.34
N VAL A 165 1.22 -26.18 10.26
CA VAL A 165 0.12 -26.95 9.66
C VAL A 165 -0.44 -27.95 10.68
N GLY A 166 0.41 -28.69 11.39
CA GLY A 166 -0.04 -29.61 12.44
C GLY A 166 -0.83 -28.90 13.55
N ARG A 167 -0.35 -27.73 14.00
CA ARG A 167 -1.06 -26.89 14.98
C ARG A 167 -2.38 -26.37 14.44
N PHE A 168 -2.40 -25.90 13.20
CA PHE A 168 -3.61 -25.46 12.50
C PHE A 168 -4.66 -26.57 12.45
N LEU A 169 -4.28 -27.78 12.03
CA LEU A 169 -5.18 -28.93 11.95
C LEU A 169 -5.77 -29.28 13.34
N LEU A 170 -4.95 -29.22 14.39
CA LEU A 170 -5.44 -29.44 15.76
C LEU A 170 -6.43 -28.35 16.21
N ARG A 171 -6.16 -27.07 15.89
CA ARG A 171 -7.08 -25.96 16.21
C ARG A 171 -8.40 -26.11 15.44
N ALA A 172 -8.34 -26.38 14.14
CA ALA A 172 -9.50 -26.62 13.29
C ALA A 172 -10.33 -27.83 13.73
N LEU A 173 -9.70 -28.88 14.26
CA LEU A 173 -10.41 -30.03 14.82
C LEU A 173 -11.17 -29.68 16.11
N LYS A 174 -10.61 -28.79 16.94
CA LYS A 174 -11.21 -28.37 18.21
C LYS A 174 -12.31 -27.32 18.03
N ASP A 175 -12.13 -26.43 17.06
CA ASP A 175 -13.03 -25.32 16.75
C ASP A 175 -13.12 -25.17 15.21
N PRO A 176 -14.00 -25.95 14.55
CA PRO A 176 -14.14 -25.94 13.10
C PRO A 176 -14.78 -24.65 12.58
N ASP A 177 -15.61 -23.98 13.38
CA ASP A 177 -16.31 -22.75 13.00
C ASP A 177 -15.34 -21.54 12.95
N GLY A 178 -14.24 -21.60 13.71
CA GLY A 178 -13.18 -20.59 13.74
C GLY A 178 -12.10 -20.72 12.64
N LEU A 179 -12.33 -21.51 11.57
CA LEU A 179 -11.29 -21.86 10.59
C LEU A 179 -10.51 -20.67 10.02
N LEU A 180 -11.18 -19.57 9.70
CA LEU A 180 -10.54 -18.37 9.14
C LEU A 180 -9.59 -17.71 10.16
N HIS A 181 -9.97 -17.70 11.44
CA HIS A 181 -9.10 -17.22 12.52
C HIS A 181 -7.88 -18.12 12.69
N HIS A 182 -8.07 -19.45 12.61
CA HIS A 182 -6.97 -20.42 12.68
C HIS A 182 -6.01 -20.29 11.49
N PHE A 183 -6.53 -19.94 10.31
CA PHE A 183 -5.76 -19.77 9.09
C PHE A 183 -4.86 -18.53 9.13
N ARG A 184 -5.34 -17.40 9.66
CA ARG A 184 -4.50 -16.20 9.87
C ARG A 184 -3.28 -16.50 10.73
N LYS A 185 -3.46 -17.33 11.75
CA LYS A 185 -2.40 -17.81 12.65
C LYS A 185 -1.33 -18.66 11.97
N LEU A 186 -1.61 -19.26 10.81
CA LEU A 186 -0.65 -20.02 9.99
C LEU A 186 0.28 -19.08 9.19
N GLY A 187 -0.22 -17.91 8.77
CA GLY A 187 0.47 -16.97 7.88
C GLY A 187 1.62 -16.18 8.54
N TYR A 188 1.70 -16.16 9.87
CA TYR A 188 2.67 -15.33 10.59
C TYR A 188 4.11 -15.83 10.50
N GLY A 189 4.34 -17.10 10.14
CA GLY A 189 5.70 -17.66 9.99
C GLY A 189 6.54 -17.63 11.27
N TYR A 190 5.89 -17.46 12.43
CA TYR A 190 6.45 -17.41 13.77
C TYR A 190 5.54 -18.21 14.71
N ILE A 191 6.14 -18.81 15.73
CA ILE A 191 5.42 -19.59 16.75
C ILE A 191 4.73 -18.63 17.69
N ILE A 192 3.46 -18.34 17.42
CA ILE A 192 2.59 -17.65 18.38
C ILE A 192 2.14 -18.61 19.48
N GLU A 193 1.97 -18.09 20.69
CA GLU A 193 1.39 -18.88 21.76
C GLU A 193 -0.06 -19.28 21.40
N PRO A 194 -0.49 -20.52 21.67
CA PRO A 194 -1.79 -21.00 21.22
C PRO A 194 -2.99 -20.29 21.84
N HIS A 195 -2.81 -19.66 22.99
CA HIS A 195 -3.88 -19.19 23.88
C HIS A 195 -3.80 -17.72 24.27
N GLU A 196 -2.78 -16.98 23.82
CA GLU A 196 -2.60 -15.57 24.12
C GLU A 196 -2.50 -14.73 22.84
N ASP A 197 -2.91 -13.47 22.94
CA ASP A 197 -2.72 -12.50 21.87
C ASP A 197 -1.24 -12.14 21.78
N ASP A 198 -0.67 -12.21 20.58
CA ASP A 198 0.74 -11.93 20.35
C ASP A 198 0.94 -10.42 20.10
N PRO A 199 1.69 -9.70 20.95
CA PRO A 199 1.85 -8.25 20.83
C PRO A 199 2.54 -7.79 19.54
N LEU A 200 3.28 -8.66 18.85
CA LEU A 200 3.89 -8.35 17.55
C LEU A 200 2.90 -8.57 16.40
N VAL A 201 2.06 -9.59 16.50
CA VAL A 201 0.97 -9.84 15.54
C VAL A 201 -0.06 -8.73 15.60
N ASP A 202 -0.57 -8.38 16.79
CA ASP A 202 -1.56 -7.31 16.94
C ASP A 202 -1.05 -5.97 16.43
N LEU A 203 0.23 -5.71 16.69
CA LEU A 203 0.92 -4.53 16.18
C LEU A 203 0.98 -4.55 14.65
N ALA A 204 1.28 -5.70 14.06
CA ALA A 204 1.33 -5.85 12.61
C ALA A 204 -0.05 -5.67 11.99
N ASP A 205 -1.08 -6.36 12.50
CA ASP A 205 -2.46 -6.27 12.02
C ASP A 205 -2.98 -4.82 12.12
N THR A 206 -2.76 -4.16 13.26
CA THR A 206 -3.11 -2.74 13.44
C THR A 206 -2.38 -1.84 12.43
N THR A 207 -1.08 -2.06 12.23
CA THR A 207 -0.26 -1.22 11.35
C THR A 207 -0.62 -1.43 9.88
N LEU A 208 -0.97 -2.65 9.48
CA LEU A 208 -1.39 -2.99 8.13
C LEU A 208 -2.81 -2.49 7.82
N GLU A 209 -3.72 -2.53 8.80
CA GLU A 209 -5.02 -1.87 8.68
C GLU A 209 -4.86 -0.36 8.46
N GLN A 210 -4.01 0.30 9.25
CA GLN A 210 -3.68 1.72 9.05
C GLN A 210 -3.09 1.95 7.66
N PHE A 211 -2.15 1.10 7.21
CA PHE A 211 -1.57 1.18 5.86
C PHE A 211 -2.65 1.16 4.77
N SER A 212 -3.60 0.23 4.85
CA SER A 212 -4.72 0.14 3.90
C SER A 212 -5.46 1.48 3.80
N LEU A 213 -5.80 2.09 4.95
CA LEU A 213 -6.46 3.40 5.01
C LEU A 213 -5.61 4.56 4.45
N THR A 214 -4.28 4.49 4.56
CA THR A 214 -3.40 5.51 3.95
C THR A 214 -3.44 5.52 2.42
N THR A 215 -3.80 4.40 1.80
CA THR A 215 -3.74 4.22 0.34
C THR A 215 -5.06 4.44 -0.39
N LEU A 216 -6.14 4.71 0.34
CA LEU A 216 -7.47 4.90 -0.22
C LEU A 216 -7.52 6.18 -1.08
N PRO A 217 -7.87 6.08 -2.38
CA PRO A 217 -8.00 7.24 -3.25
C PRO A 217 -9.01 8.25 -2.70
N GLY A 218 -8.58 9.51 -2.56
CA GLY A 218 -9.43 10.60 -2.10
C GLY A 218 -9.71 10.64 -0.59
N ALA A 219 -9.12 9.75 0.21
CA ALA A 219 -9.28 9.76 1.67
C ALA A 219 -8.54 10.95 2.33
N TRP A 220 -7.43 11.41 1.74
CA TRP A 220 -6.56 12.43 2.34
C TRP A 220 -6.43 13.65 1.43
N LEU A 221 -6.92 14.80 1.88
CA LEU A 221 -6.86 16.04 1.09
C LEU A 221 -5.42 16.48 0.80
N VAL A 222 -4.47 16.13 1.67
CA VAL A 222 -3.04 16.43 1.47
C VAL A 222 -2.42 15.69 0.28
N ASP A 223 -3.00 14.57 -0.17
CA ASP A 223 -2.58 13.89 -1.40
C ASP A 223 -3.00 14.64 -2.67
N VAL A 224 -4.00 15.52 -2.54
CA VAL A 224 -4.51 16.39 -3.62
C VAL A 224 -3.86 17.76 -3.57
N ILE A 225 -3.69 18.30 -2.35
CA ILE A 225 -3.15 19.63 -2.08
C ILE A 225 -1.95 19.47 -1.12
N PRO A 226 -0.75 19.15 -1.64
CA PRO A 226 0.41 18.84 -0.81
C PRO A 226 0.82 19.95 0.16
N ILE A 227 0.55 21.22 -0.17
CA ILE A 227 0.88 22.36 0.69
C ILE A 227 0.19 22.29 2.07
N LEU A 228 -0.92 21.54 2.20
CA LEU A 228 -1.60 21.34 3.48
C LEU A 228 -0.69 20.69 4.53
N LYS A 229 0.36 19.96 4.12
CA LYS A 229 1.34 19.38 5.06
C LYS A 229 2.05 20.41 5.93
N TYR A 230 2.07 21.68 5.53
CA TYR A 230 2.70 22.76 6.30
C TYR A 230 1.74 23.45 7.29
N LEU A 231 0.45 23.11 7.29
CA LEU A 231 -0.52 23.69 8.23
C LEU A 231 -0.15 23.40 9.68
N PRO A 232 -0.21 24.37 10.61
CA PRO A 232 0.02 24.09 12.02
C PRO A 232 -0.93 23.02 12.56
N ALA A 233 -0.47 22.15 13.47
CA ALA A 233 -1.28 21.04 14.01
C ALA A 233 -2.53 21.48 14.80
N TRP A 234 -2.58 22.75 15.23
CA TRP A 234 -3.73 23.35 15.90
C TRP A 234 -4.79 23.89 14.93
N PHE A 235 -4.48 24.02 13.64
CA PHE A 235 -5.37 24.62 12.66
C PHE A 235 -6.61 23.73 12.40
N PRO A 236 -7.83 24.28 12.28
CA PRO A 236 -9.03 23.50 11.96
C PRO A 236 -8.86 22.70 10.67
N GLY A 237 -9.12 21.40 10.71
CA GLY A 237 -8.91 20.49 9.57
C GLY A 237 -7.49 19.91 9.47
N ALA A 238 -6.56 20.24 10.36
CA ALA A 238 -5.23 19.64 10.44
C ALA A 238 -5.19 18.32 11.25
N GLU A 239 -6.34 17.71 11.54
CA GLU A 239 -6.46 16.47 12.33
C GLU A 239 -5.69 15.30 11.73
N PHE A 240 -5.56 15.26 10.40
CA PHE A 240 -4.75 14.29 9.68
C PHE A 240 -3.30 14.24 10.19
N LYS A 241 -2.75 15.36 10.72
CA LYS A 241 -1.40 15.37 11.34
C LYS A 241 -1.32 14.57 12.62
N LYS A 242 -2.38 14.60 13.45
CA LYS A 242 -2.45 13.80 14.69
C LYS A 242 -2.55 12.31 14.32
N THR A 243 -3.41 11.97 13.37
CA THR A 243 -3.52 10.60 12.84
C THR A 243 -2.20 10.11 12.28
N ALA A 244 -1.53 10.90 11.44
CA ALA A 244 -0.24 10.54 10.87
C ALA A 244 0.85 10.33 11.93
N LYS A 245 0.86 11.12 13.01
CA LYS A 245 1.79 10.94 14.13
C LYS A 245 1.57 9.59 14.82
N VAL A 246 0.32 9.26 15.16
CA VAL A 246 -0.02 7.97 15.80
C VAL A 246 0.37 6.80 14.88
N TRP A 247 0.05 6.88 13.59
CA TRP A 247 0.34 5.81 12.64
C TRP A 247 1.84 5.68 12.35
N ARG A 248 2.59 6.79 12.41
CA ARG A 248 4.06 6.78 12.36
C ARG A 248 4.66 6.04 13.55
N GLU A 249 4.09 6.22 14.75
CA GLU A 249 4.54 5.51 15.95
C GLU A 249 4.28 4.00 15.82
N SER A 250 3.10 3.60 15.33
CA SER A 250 2.77 2.21 14.98
C SER A 250 3.75 1.62 13.96
N LEU A 251 3.99 2.31 12.84
CA LEU A 251 4.97 1.90 11.82
C LEU A 251 6.39 1.75 12.39
N THR A 252 6.82 2.72 13.21
CA THR A 252 8.14 2.69 13.84
C THR A 252 8.27 1.49 14.79
N ALA A 253 7.21 1.17 15.53
CA ALA A 253 7.17 0.00 16.39
C ALA A 253 7.17 -1.30 15.56
N PHE A 254 6.38 -1.37 14.49
CA PHE A 254 6.28 -2.52 13.58
C PHE A 254 7.64 -2.87 12.96
N LEU A 255 8.45 -1.86 12.60
CA LEU A 255 9.80 -2.09 12.06
C LEU A 255 10.81 -2.48 13.14
N ASN A 256 10.76 -1.84 14.32
CA ASN A 256 11.84 -1.95 15.30
C ASN A 256 11.64 -3.07 16.32
N LYS A 257 10.41 -3.37 16.75
CA LYS A 257 10.17 -4.36 17.80
C LYS A 257 10.56 -5.77 17.34
N PRO A 258 10.10 -6.29 16.17
CA PRO A 258 10.50 -7.62 15.70
C PRO A 258 12.01 -7.70 15.44
N TYR A 259 12.61 -6.65 14.85
CA TYR A 259 14.05 -6.60 14.62
C TYR A 259 14.86 -6.70 15.93
N LYS A 260 14.50 -5.90 16.94
CA LYS A 260 15.16 -5.92 18.26
C LYS A 260 14.93 -7.25 18.97
N PHE A 261 13.75 -7.85 18.84
CA PHE A 261 13.43 -9.16 19.38
C PHE A 261 14.39 -10.24 18.83
N VAL A 262 14.53 -10.33 17.50
CA VAL A 262 15.45 -11.27 16.86
C VAL A 262 16.90 -11.00 17.27
N LYS A 263 17.33 -9.73 17.28
CA LYS A 263 18.70 -9.37 17.69
C LYS A 263 19.02 -9.78 19.13
N ARG A 264 18.05 -9.62 20.04
CA ARG A 264 18.17 -10.07 21.44
C ARG A 264 18.31 -11.60 21.53
N GLN A 265 17.42 -12.34 20.87
CA GLN A 265 17.47 -13.81 20.83
C GLN A 265 18.79 -14.34 20.26
N MET A 266 19.33 -13.68 19.21
CA MET A 266 20.63 -14.02 18.64
C MET A 266 21.78 -13.80 19.62
N ASN A 267 21.76 -12.71 20.39
CA ASN A 267 22.79 -12.42 21.41
C ASN A 267 22.73 -13.43 22.57
N GLU A 268 21.53 -13.92 22.90
CA GLU A 268 21.30 -14.94 23.93
C GLU A 268 21.59 -16.37 23.43
N MET A 269 21.98 -16.54 22.17
CA MET A 269 22.16 -17.83 21.49
C MET A 269 20.91 -18.72 21.52
N ASN A 270 19.73 -18.12 21.66
CA ASN A 270 18.44 -18.80 21.75
C ASN A 270 17.48 -18.26 20.68
N TYR A 271 17.78 -18.56 19.41
CA TYR A 271 17.00 -18.11 18.26
C TYR A 271 16.75 -19.24 17.26
N GLU A 272 15.59 -19.21 16.63
CA GLU A 272 15.28 -20.05 15.47
C GLU A 272 15.72 -19.35 14.17
N PRO A 273 16.21 -20.08 13.15
CA PRO A 273 16.50 -19.51 11.85
C PRO A 273 15.27 -18.84 11.23
N SER A 274 15.37 -17.55 10.97
CA SER A 274 14.34 -16.70 10.37
C SER A 274 14.93 -15.83 9.26
N PHE A 275 14.06 -15.20 8.47
CA PHE A 275 14.45 -14.21 7.46
C PHE A 275 15.41 -13.17 8.04
N THR A 276 15.03 -12.54 9.15
CA THR A 276 15.82 -11.48 9.80
C THR A 276 17.13 -12.02 10.38
N SER A 277 17.12 -13.17 11.05
CA SER A 277 18.37 -13.72 11.63
C SER A 277 19.37 -14.12 10.54
N ASN A 278 18.90 -14.65 9.42
CA ASN A 278 19.77 -15.05 8.31
C ASN A 278 20.46 -13.83 7.68
N LEU A 279 19.73 -12.73 7.49
CA LEU A 279 20.34 -11.48 7.01
C LEU A 279 21.33 -10.90 8.02
N LEU A 280 21.00 -10.91 9.32
CA LEU A 280 21.90 -10.46 10.38
C LEU A 280 23.18 -11.29 10.51
N ARG A 281 23.14 -12.60 10.18
CA ARG A 281 24.33 -13.46 10.16
C ARG A 281 25.26 -13.18 8.99
N SER A 282 24.75 -12.58 7.92
CA SER A 282 25.49 -12.43 6.66
C SER A 282 26.53 -11.29 6.65
N GLY A 283 26.56 -10.45 7.70
CA GLY A 283 27.54 -9.37 7.83
C GLY A 283 27.40 -8.59 9.14
N HIS A 284 28.36 -7.70 9.39
CA HIS A 284 28.26 -6.75 10.50
C HIS A 284 27.26 -5.65 10.13
N VAL A 285 26.19 -5.49 10.90
CA VAL A 285 25.14 -4.48 10.67
C VAL A 285 25.27 -3.40 11.74
N GLU A 286 25.77 -2.24 11.32
CA GLU A 286 25.91 -1.09 12.21
C GLU A 286 24.55 -0.42 12.46
N PRO A 287 24.27 0.06 13.70
CA PRO A 287 23.06 0.81 13.99
C PRO A 287 22.96 2.07 13.12
N GLY A 288 21.82 2.24 12.43
CA GLY A 288 21.55 3.36 11.53
C GLY A 288 22.09 3.19 10.12
N SER A 289 22.74 2.07 9.79
CA SER A 289 23.27 1.82 8.45
C SER A 289 22.17 1.57 7.41
N GLU A 290 22.53 1.68 6.13
CA GLU A 290 21.62 1.33 5.04
C GLU A 290 21.22 -0.15 5.09
N GLU A 291 22.15 -1.03 5.46
CA GLU A 291 21.91 -2.46 5.64
C GLU A 291 20.86 -2.73 6.72
N GLU A 292 20.93 -2.04 7.87
CA GLU A 292 19.91 -2.18 8.92
C GLU A 292 18.52 -1.79 8.38
N SER A 293 18.46 -0.68 7.63
CA SER A 293 17.24 -0.20 7.00
C SER A 293 16.69 -1.22 5.98
N VAL A 294 17.55 -1.75 5.12
CA VAL A 294 17.18 -2.78 4.13
C VAL A 294 16.62 -4.02 4.83
N ILE A 295 17.23 -4.49 5.91
CA ILE A 295 16.75 -5.65 6.68
C ILE A 295 15.35 -5.39 7.25
N LYS A 296 15.16 -4.26 7.95
CA LYS A 296 13.87 -3.92 8.56
C LYS A 296 12.76 -3.79 7.53
N TRP A 297 13.00 -3.04 6.45
CA TRP A 297 11.99 -2.80 5.42
C TRP A 297 11.70 -4.04 4.56
N SER A 298 12.71 -4.85 4.25
CA SER A 298 12.50 -6.11 3.53
C SER A 298 11.75 -7.14 4.36
N ALA A 299 12.03 -7.25 5.66
CA ALA A 299 11.29 -8.11 6.58
C ALA A 299 9.82 -7.66 6.70
N ALA A 300 9.59 -6.34 6.90
CA ALA A 300 8.24 -5.78 6.95
C ALA A 300 7.46 -5.99 5.63
N GLY A 301 8.12 -5.79 4.48
CA GLY A 301 7.51 -6.05 3.17
C GLY A 301 7.17 -7.52 2.93
N LEU A 302 8.04 -8.43 3.39
CA LEU A 302 7.80 -9.87 3.32
C LEU A 302 6.61 -10.28 4.22
N TYR A 303 6.56 -9.80 5.46
CA TYR A 303 5.46 -10.08 6.38
C TYR A 303 4.14 -9.53 5.84
N ALA A 304 4.09 -8.25 5.47
CA ALA A 304 2.89 -7.60 4.95
C ALA A 304 2.35 -8.33 3.71
N GLY A 305 3.23 -8.64 2.75
CA GLY A 305 2.85 -9.37 1.55
C GLY A 305 2.41 -10.82 1.83
N GLY A 306 3.00 -11.48 2.82
CA GLY A 306 2.66 -12.86 3.18
C GLY A 306 1.37 -12.98 3.98
N ALA A 307 1.20 -12.14 5.02
CA ALA A 307 0.10 -12.23 5.96
C ALA A 307 -1.25 -11.80 5.38
N GLU A 308 -1.28 -10.82 4.46
CA GLU A 308 -2.54 -10.36 3.85
C GLU A 308 -3.02 -11.20 2.67
N THR A 309 -2.11 -11.92 1.98
CA THR A 309 -2.43 -12.57 0.69
C THR A 309 -2.70 -14.06 0.79
N VAL A 310 -2.27 -14.70 1.87
CA VAL A 310 -2.47 -16.13 2.14
C VAL A 310 -3.70 -16.27 3.01
#